data_AF-A0A9W3TJC2-F1
#
_entry.id   AF-A0A9W3TJC2-F1
#
_cell.length_a   1.000
_cell.length_b   1.000
_cell.length_c   1.000
_cell.angle_alpha   90.00
_cell.angle_beta   90.00
_cell.angle_gamma   90.00
#
_symmetry.space_group_name_H-M   'P 1'
#
loop_
_entity.id
_entity.type
_entity.pdbx_description
1 polymer ?
#
loop_
_entity_poly.entity_id
_entity_poly.type
_entity_poly.pdbx_seq_one_letter_code
_entity_poly.pdbx_strand_id
1 'polypeptide(L)' 'MEEETINVPTCSVCNEPCMWTLKMPLTITHFDKTYLREANTGNAHICIECLEKEVQTIG' A
#
# COMPACT_ATOMS: atom_id res chain seq x y z
N MET A 1 31.64 -2.80 8.86
CA MET A 1 30.19 -2.68 9.11
C MET A 1 29.54 -3.13 7.83
N GLU A 2 28.85 -4.27 7.86
CA GLU A 2 28.04 -4.68 6.70
C GLU A 2 26.93 -3.64 6.57
N GLU A 3 26.87 -2.95 5.43
CA GLU A 3 25.73 -2.11 5.09
C GLU A 3 24.54 -3.04 4.93
N GLU A 4 23.68 -3.12 5.97
CA GLU A 4 22.37 -3.75 5.85
C GLU A 4 21.64 -3.00 4.74
N THR A 5 21.56 -3.63 3.57
CA THR A 5 20.76 -3.16 2.46
C THR A 5 19.30 -3.33 2.87
N ILE A 6 18.73 -2.28 3.45
CA ILE A 6 17.31 -2.21 3.77
C ILE A 6 16.57 -2.32 2.45
N ASN A 7 16.05 -3.52 2.17
CA ASN A 7 15.19 -3.75 1.00
C ASN A 7 13.86 -3.02 1.24
N VAL A 8 13.78 -1.80 0.75
CA VAL A 8 12.57 -0.98 0.82
C VAL A 8 11.59 -1.47 -0.25
N PRO A 9 10.38 -1.90 0.13
CA PRO A 9 9.39 -2.34 -0.84
C PRO A 9 8.92 -1.18 -1.72
N THR A 10 8.79 -1.43 -3.02
CA THR A 10 8.18 -0.49 -3.96
C THR A 10 6.68 -0.51 -3.80
N CYS A 11 6.00 0.63 -3.92
CA CYS A 11 4.55 0.70 -3.92
C CYS A 11 3.96 0.45 -5.30
N SER A 12 2.86 -0.30 -5.38
CA SER A 12 2.15 -0.59 -6.62
C SER A 12 1.42 0.61 -7.23
N VAL A 13 1.15 1.66 -6.44
CA VAL A 13 0.39 2.85 -6.87
C VAL A 13 1.30 3.92 -7.42
N CYS A 14 2.30 4.35 -6.65
CA CYS A 14 3.22 5.42 -7.06
C CYS A 14 4.49 4.92 -7.73
N ASN A 15 4.77 3.60 -7.71
CA ASN A 15 6.00 2.98 -8.21
C ASN A 15 7.30 3.45 -7.54
N GLU A 16 7.20 4.11 -6.38
CA GLU A 16 8.34 4.57 -5.58
C GLU A 16 8.61 3.63 -4.40
N PRO A 17 9.86 3.51 -3.92
CA PRO A 17 10.19 2.80 -2.69
C PRO A 17 9.57 3.50 -1.48
N CYS A 18 8.87 2.73 -0.63
CA CYS A 18 8.22 3.23 0.57
C CYS A 18 8.65 2.43 1.80
N MET A 19 9.12 3.13 2.83
CA MET A 19 9.43 2.50 4.12
C MET A 19 8.19 1.94 4.80
N TRP A 20 7.09 2.69 4.72
CA TRP A 20 5.82 2.35 5.37
C TRP A 20 4.84 1.84 4.33
N THR A 21 4.83 0.52 4.15
CA THR A 21 3.89 -0.15 3.25
C THR A 21 3.03 -1.16 3.98
N LEU A 22 1.84 -1.38 3.43
CA LEU A 22 0.98 -2.51 3.76
C LEU A 22 1.05 -3.53 2.63
N LYS A 23 0.99 -4.81 2.98
CA LYS A 23 0.92 -5.90 2.02
C LYS A 23 -0.54 -6.22 1.71
N MET A 24 -0.90 -6.16 0.43
CA MET A 24 -2.17 -6.56 -0.13
C MET A 24 -2.36 -8.09 -0.10
N PRO A 25 -3.60 -8.59 -0.07
CA PRO A 25 -4.86 -7.83 -0.12
C PRO A 25 -5.19 -7.11 1.20
N LEU A 26 -5.97 -6.02 1.11
CA LEU A 26 -6.43 -5.26 2.27
C LEU A 26 -7.96 -5.20 2.30
N THR A 27 -8.53 -5.32 3.49
CA THR A 27 -9.93 -5.03 3.75
C THR A 27 -10.03 -3.66 4.39
N ILE A 28 -10.70 -2.72 3.72
CA ILE A 28 -10.86 -1.35 4.16
C ILE A 28 -12.31 -1.15 4.58
N THR A 29 -12.54 -0.69 5.81
CA THR A 29 -13.89 -0.34 6.31
C THR A 29 -14.00 1.17 6.44
N HIS A 30 -14.97 1.79 5.77
CA HIS A 30 -15.14 3.25 5.74
C HIS A 30 -16.64 3.62 5.82
N PHE A 31 -17.06 4.32 6.88
CA PHE A 31 -18.45 4.76 7.15
C PHE A 31 -19.54 3.72 6.80
N ASP A 32 -19.37 2.45 7.15
CA ASP A 32 -20.31 1.32 6.86
C ASP A 32 -20.17 0.63 5.50
N LYS A 33 -19.19 1.01 4.67
CA LYS A 33 -18.84 0.28 3.44
C LYS A 33 -17.55 -0.49 3.62
N THR A 34 -17.54 -1.74 3.16
CA THR A 34 -16.35 -2.60 3.13
C THR A 34 -15.82 -2.68 1.70
N TYR A 35 -14.56 -2.35 1.52
CA TYR A 35 -13.85 -2.43 0.24
C TYR A 35 -12.75 -3.47 0.33
N LEU A 36 -12.69 -4.34 -0.67
CA LEU A 36 -11.58 -5.27 -0.84
C LEU A 36 -10.60 -4.68 -1.85
N ARG A 37 -9.37 -4.49 -1.40
CA ARG A 37 -8.25 -4.01 -2.18
C ARG A 37 -7.39 -5.21 -2.57
N GLU A 38 -7.53 -5.68 -3.79
CA GLU A 38 -6.74 -6.79 -4.31
C GLU A 38 -5.41 -6.31 -4.90
N ALA A 39 -4.43 -7.22 -4.96
CA ALA A 39 -3.18 -6.97 -5.65
C ALA A 39 -3.37 -7.24 -7.15
N ASN A 40 -3.33 -6.19 -7.97
CA ASN A 40 -3.51 -6.33 -9.43
C ASN A 40 -2.20 -6.60 -10.18
N THR A 41 -1.04 -6.45 -9.53
CA THR A 41 0.28 -6.65 -10.13
C THR A 41 1.14 -7.51 -9.20
N GLY A 42 2.24 -8.06 -9.73
CA GLY A 42 3.21 -8.85 -8.95
C GLY A 42 3.81 -8.10 -7.76
N ASN A 43 3.54 -6.80 -7.63
CA ASN A 43 3.84 -6.00 -6.46
C ASN A 43 2.62 -5.94 -5.52
N ALA A 44 2.74 -6.62 -4.39
CA ALA A 44 1.69 -6.67 -3.37
C ALA A 44 1.79 -5.53 -2.32
N HIS A 45 2.65 -4.52 -2.50
CA HIS A 45 2.87 -3.49 -1.48
C HIS A 45 2.23 -2.14 -1.86
N ILE A 46 1.70 -1.43 -0.87
CA ILE A 46 1.17 -0.06 -1.03
C ILE A 46 1.64 0.85 0.09
N CYS A 47 2.06 2.09 -0.23
CA CYS A 47 2.38 3.09 0.80
C CYS A 47 1.12 3.50 1.57
N ILE A 48 1.27 3.77 2.86
CA ILE A 48 0.17 4.29 3.69
C ILE A 48 -0.42 5.57 3.08
N GLU A 49 0.41 6.51 2.62
CA GLU A 49 -0.07 7.76 2.00
C GLU A 49 -0.92 7.53 0.73
N CYS A 50 -0.55 6.53 -0.09
CA CYS A 50 -1.33 6.16 -1.26
C CYS A 50 -2.67 5.55 -0.86
N LEU A 51 -2.67 4.71 0.19
CA LEU A 51 -3.90 4.12 0.72
C LEU A 51 -4.83 5.20 1.28
N GLU A 52 -4.32 6.15 2.06
CA GLU A 52 -5.11 7.24 2.64
C GLU A 52 -5.77 8.11 1.56
N LYS A 53 -5.03 8.47 0.50
CA LYS A 53 -5.59 9.20 -0.65
C LYS A 53 -6.71 8.42 -1.32
N GLU A 54 -6.55 7.11 -1.50
CA GLU A 54 -7.62 6.29 -2.07
C GLU A 54 -8.86 6.23 -1.18
N VAL A 55 -8.68 6.05 0.13
CA VAL A 55 -9.80 6.08 1.09
C VAL A 55 -10.51 7.44 1.08
N GLN A 56 -9.77 8.54 0.96
CA GLN A 56 -10.35 9.87 0.84
C GLN A 56 -11.12 10.07 -0.47
N THR A 57 -10.66 9.51 -1.59
CA THR A 57 -11.39 9.59 -2.88
C THR A 57 -12.65 8.74 -2.95
N ILE A 58 -12.85 7.81 -2.01
CA ILE A 58 -14.09 7.04 -1.88
C ILE A 58 -15.24 7.91 -1.31
N GLY A 59 -14.92 9.07 -0.72
CA GLY A 59 -15.86 10.04 -0.14
C GLY A 59 -16.40 11.06 -1.13
#